data_AF-A0AAD5N885-F1
#
_entry.id   AF-A0AAD5N885-F1
#
_cell.length_a   1.000
_cell.length_b   1.000
_cell.length_c   1.000
_cell.angle_alpha   90.00
_cell.angle_beta   90.00
_cell.angle_gamma   90.00
#
_symmetry.space_group_name_H-M   'P 1'
#
loop_
_entity.id
_entity.type
_entity.pdbx_description
1 polymer ?
#
loop_
_entity_poly.entity_id
_entity_poly.type
_entity_poly.pdbx_seq_one_letter_code
_entity_poly.pdbx_strand_id
1 'polypeptide(L)'
;MGRYIQHIAVVELHKAAVEDYSVVKNTLKRVDEVSPYPPLMLIRVAGEKRVDVRLVAPLTTSVHQNAVFILVTPSKLYKYEGQNSNILEKTKATQICIQITTKSDLFCSAVRAENVSDCPEDFLSLLGGGEPDFTVMRNTIEPFENVIAKTNLVLRVTDDYKLQSVVKGEHPRFAFLQPKETLIFDFGSEVYVWSGRNARKTSGRYAVEYAQQLKTKRVTLDSSLFGVEMSDGRAPWILYLRIFQGVQPDEEKSGGVSRSDNGRVRGRRGGRA
;
A
#
# COMPACT_ATOMS: atom_id res chain seq x y z
N MET A 1 -1.99 -17.61 -9.53
CA MET A 1 -1.35 -16.43 -10.16
C MET A 1 -0.92 -15.47 -9.05
N GLY A 2 0.26 -15.68 -8.47
CA GLY A 2 0.72 -15.02 -7.24
C GLY A 2 1.66 -13.86 -7.53
N ARG A 3 1.15 -12.63 -7.58
CA ARG A 3 1.96 -11.43 -7.83
C ARG A 3 1.82 -10.39 -6.71
N TYR A 4 2.85 -10.38 -5.87
CA TYR A 4 3.50 -9.22 -5.23
C TYR A 4 2.71 -8.37 -4.22
N ILE A 5 2.94 -8.66 -2.93
CA ILE A 5 2.47 -7.85 -1.79
C ILE A 5 3.06 -6.43 -1.73
N GLN A 6 4.04 -6.07 -2.55
CA GLN A 6 4.49 -4.67 -2.62
C GLN A 6 3.60 -3.76 -3.48
N HIS A 7 2.66 -4.33 -4.23
CA HIS A 7 1.62 -3.58 -4.94
C HIS A 7 0.34 -3.39 -4.11
N ILE A 8 0.23 -4.13 -3.00
CA ILE A 8 -1.03 -4.32 -2.27
C ILE A 8 -1.14 -3.32 -1.12
N ALA A 9 -0.03 -2.95 -0.49
CA ALA A 9 -0.08 -2.11 0.70
C ALA A 9 -0.68 -0.70 0.47
N VAL A 10 -0.40 -0.10 -0.70
CA VAL A 10 -0.88 1.25 -1.02
C VAL A 10 -2.12 1.20 -1.94
N VAL A 11 -2.09 0.43 -3.03
CA VAL A 11 -3.10 0.55 -4.10
C VAL A 11 -4.29 -0.41 -3.92
N GLU A 12 -4.10 -1.62 -3.39
CA GLU A 12 -5.20 -2.58 -3.22
C GLU A 12 -5.90 -2.46 -1.86
N LEU A 13 -5.21 -1.97 -0.85
CA LEU A 13 -5.80 -1.71 0.44
C LEU A 13 -6.69 -0.44 0.44
N HIS A 14 -6.42 0.51 -0.46
CA HIS A 14 -7.38 1.56 -0.80
C HIS A 14 -8.59 1.03 -1.59
N LYS A 15 -8.44 -0.02 -2.44
CA LYS A 15 -9.59 -0.66 -3.13
C LYS A 15 -10.59 -1.27 -2.17
N ALA A 16 -10.14 -1.80 -1.02
CA ALA A 16 -11.02 -2.40 -0.01
C ALA A 16 -11.69 -1.36 0.91
N ALA A 17 -11.28 -0.08 0.84
CA ALA A 17 -11.84 1.02 1.63
C ALA A 17 -12.81 1.91 0.84
N VAL A 18 -12.90 1.77 -0.49
CA VAL A 18 -13.74 2.60 -1.37
C VAL A 18 -14.81 1.76 -2.09
N GLU A 19 -15.59 0.98 -1.34
CA GLU A 19 -16.93 0.59 -1.78
C GLU A 19 -17.95 1.22 -0.80
N ASP A 20 -18.76 2.13 -1.37
CA ASP A 20 -19.82 3.00 -0.83
C ASP A 20 -19.47 4.09 0.20
N TYR A 21 -19.06 5.26 -0.30
CA TYR A 21 -18.97 6.53 0.45
C TYR A 21 -19.87 7.67 -0.08
N SER A 22 -20.76 7.40 -1.04
CA SER A 22 -21.68 8.43 -1.57
C SER A 22 -22.78 8.83 -0.58
N VAL A 23 -23.13 7.96 0.37
CA VAL A 23 -24.26 8.17 1.30
C VAL A 23 -23.86 8.96 2.55
N VAL A 24 -22.58 8.91 2.99
CA VAL A 24 -22.11 9.54 4.25
C VAL A 24 -21.63 10.99 4.03
N LYS A 25 -21.29 11.36 2.79
CA LYS A 25 -20.65 12.64 2.45
C LYS A 25 -21.52 13.88 2.71
N ASN A 26 -22.83 13.73 2.79
CA ASN A 26 -23.75 14.85 2.98
C ASN A 26 -23.93 15.28 4.45
N THR A 27 -23.47 14.47 5.42
CA THR A 27 -23.77 14.71 6.85
C THR A 27 -22.58 15.27 7.66
N LEU A 28 -21.36 15.28 7.12
CA LEU A 28 -20.18 15.75 7.84
C LEU A 28 -19.49 16.89 7.08
N LYS A 29 -20.05 18.09 7.17
CA LYS A 29 -19.33 19.31 6.78
C LYS A 29 -18.16 19.52 7.73
N ARG A 30 -16.95 19.42 7.16
CA ARG A 30 -15.64 19.89 7.63
C ARG A 30 -15.22 19.40 9.03
N VAL A 31 -14.68 18.19 9.07
CA VAL A 31 -13.51 17.93 9.92
C VAL A 31 -12.30 18.28 9.06
N ASP A 32 -11.33 19.04 9.58
CA ASP A 32 -10.06 19.23 8.90
C ASP A 32 -9.45 17.83 8.65
N GLU A 33 -9.48 17.36 7.40
CA GLU A 33 -8.95 16.04 7.03
C GLU A 33 -7.42 16.08 7.13
N VAL A 34 -6.91 15.79 8.31
CA VAL A 34 -5.47 15.58 8.52
C VAL A 34 -5.08 14.32 7.73
N SER A 35 -4.25 14.51 6.71
CA SER A 35 -3.73 13.42 5.87
C SER A 35 -3.07 12.34 6.73
N PRO A 36 -3.36 11.04 6.48
CA PRO A 36 -2.63 9.95 7.12
C PRO A 36 -1.24 9.73 6.52
N TYR A 37 -0.91 10.45 5.43
CA TYR A 37 0.37 10.40 4.73
C TYR A 37 1.26 11.59 5.09
N PRO A 38 2.58 11.42 5.14
CA PRO A 38 3.52 12.53 5.19
C PRO A 38 3.27 13.51 4.02
N PRO A 39 3.43 14.84 4.23
CA PRO A 39 3.21 15.85 3.19
C PRO A 39 4.24 15.80 2.05
N LEU A 40 5.32 15.03 2.22
CA LEU A 40 6.34 14.83 1.21
C LEU A 40 6.78 13.37 1.25
N MET A 41 6.62 12.66 0.14
CA MET A 41 7.01 11.27 0.01
C MET A 41 7.84 11.08 -1.25
N LEU A 42 8.97 10.39 -1.12
CA LEU A 42 9.77 9.94 -2.25
C LEU A 42 9.67 8.42 -2.36
N ILE A 43 9.11 7.94 -3.46
CA ILE A 43 8.90 6.52 -3.73
C ILE A 43 9.93 6.08 -4.76
N ARG A 44 10.77 5.09 -4.41
CA ARG A 44 11.67 4.43 -5.34
C ARG A 44 10.99 3.24 -5.98
N VAL A 45 11.14 3.13 -7.30
CA VAL A 45 10.68 2.01 -8.12
C VAL A 45 11.91 1.39 -8.79
N ALA A 46 12.29 0.18 -8.34
CA ALA A 46 13.53 -0.47 -8.76
C ALA A 46 13.39 -1.99 -8.79
N GLY A 47 14.14 -2.66 -9.68
CA GLY A 47 14.23 -4.12 -9.73
C GLY A 47 14.38 -4.66 -11.15
N GLU A 48 15.01 -5.82 -11.28
CA GLU A 48 15.41 -6.37 -12.58
C GLU A 48 14.39 -7.36 -13.13
N LYS A 49 14.04 -8.38 -12.33
CA LYS A 49 13.06 -9.41 -12.69
C LYS A 49 11.70 -9.07 -12.10
N ARG A 50 11.72 -8.38 -10.95
CA ARG A 50 10.55 -8.04 -10.15
C ARG A 50 10.73 -6.63 -9.63
N VAL A 51 9.77 -5.77 -9.92
CA VAL A 51 9.82 -4.39 -9.46
C VAL A 51 9.39 -4.34 -8.00
N ASP A 52 10.29 -3.87 -7.13
CA ASP A 52 10.02 -3.45 -5.76
C ASP A 52 9.69 -1.95 -5.76
N VAL A 53 8.74 -1.58 -4.92
CA VAL A 53 8.30 -0.20 -4.71
C VAL A 53 8.48 0.07 -3.23
N ARG A 54 9.24 1.10 -2.90
CA ARG A 54 9.61 1.41 -1.51
C ARG A 54 9.61 2.90 -1.25
N LEU A 55 9.09 3.30 -0.10
CA LEU A 55 9.31 4.66 0.39
C LEU A 55 10.79 4.83 0.79
N VAL A 56 11.40 5.93 0.38
CA VAL A 56 12.78 6.31 0.73
C VAL A 56 12.78 7.72 1.33
N ALA A 57 13.89 8.10 1.97
CA ALA A 57 14.04 9.42 2.53
C ALA A 57 13.82 10.48 1.42
N PRO A 58 12.95 11.49 1.63
CA PRO A 58 12.71 12.53 0.65
C PRO A 58 13.85 13.55 0.66
N LEU A 59 15.02 13.09 0.21
CA LEU A 59 16.27 13.82 0.15
C LEU A 59 16.83 13.73 -1.27
N THR A 60 17.54 14.76 -1.70
CA THR A 60 18.17 14.77 -3.02
C THR A 60 19.17 13.62 -3.17
N THR A 61 19.91 13.30 -2.11
CA THR A 61 20.88 12.18 -2.07
C THR A 61 20.24 10.80 -2.19
N SER A 62 18.91 10.68 -2.02
CA SER A 62 18.20 9.43 -2.27
C SER A 62 17.99 9.17 -3.76
N VAL A 63 18.04 10.22 -4.60
CA VAL A 63 17.79 10.15 -6.04
C VAL A 63 19.08 9.78 -6.76
N HIS A 64 18.99 8.81 -7.68
CA HIS A 64 20.12 8.31 -8.46
C HIS A 64 19.69 7.79 -9.84
N GLN A 65 20.63 7.58 -10.75
CA GLN A 65 20.39 7.18 -12.14
C GLN A 65 19.88 5.75 -12.35
N ASN A 66 19.99 4.88 -11.33
CA ASN A 66 19.72 3.44 -11.47
C ASN A 66 18.28 2.98 -11.19
N ALA A 67 17.34 3.90 -10.92
CA ALA A 67 15.94 3.60 -10.60
C ALA A 67 15.01 4.71 -11.09
N VAL A 68 13.70 4.49 -10.98
CA VAL A 68 12.68 5.54 -11.18
C VAL A 68 12.21 6.03 -9.82
N PHE A 69 12.03 7.33 -9.67
CA PHE A 69 11.58 7.95 -8.43
C PHE A 69 10.28 8.72 -8.67
N ILE A 70 9.35 8.63 -7.73
CA ILE A 70 8.09 9.36 -7.74
C ILE A 70 8.06 10.26 -6.51
N LEU A 71 8.01 11.57 -6.71
CA LEU A 71 7.88 12.54 -5.64
C LEU A 71 6.42 12.96 -5.53
N VAL A 72 5.82 12.68 -4.37
CA VAL A 72 4.42 12.95 -4.08
C VAL A 72 4.33 14.07 -3.05
N THR A 73 3.53 15.08 -3.38
CA THR A 73 3.12 16.17 -2.47
C THR A 73 1.59 16.28 -2.51
N PRO A 74 0.95 17.06 -1.62
CA PRO A 74 -0.51 17.25 -1.67
C PRO A 74 -1.04 17.77 -3.01
N SER A 75 -0.24 18.50 -3.80
CA SER A 75 -0.71 19.19 -5.02
C SER A 75 0.09 18.87 -6.28
N LYS A 76 1.35 18.43 -6.15
CA LYS A 76 2.25 18.09 -7.24
C LYS A 76 2.69 16.64 -7.19
N LEU A 77 2.91 16.06 -8.37
CA LEU A 77 3.38 14.71 -8.56
C LEU A 77 4.48 14.72 -9.64
N TYR A 78 5.68 14.31 -9.28
CA TYR A 78 6.80 14.21 -10.22
C TYR A 78 7.20 12.76 -10.44
N LYS A 79 7.61 12.42 -11.66
CA LYS A 79 8.23 11.14 -12.01
C LYS A 79 9.61 11.42 -12.61
N TYR A 80 10.65 11.08 -11.87
CA TYR A 80 12.04 11.11 -12.34
C TYR A 80 12.44 9.73 -12.87
N GLU A 81 12.80 9.64 -14.15
CA GLU A 81 13.31 8.41 -14.75
C GLU A 81 14.84 8.45 -14.82
N GLY A 82 15.51 7.70 -13.95
CA GLY A 82 16.96 7.60 -13.98
C GLY A 82 17.47 7.06 -15.31
N GLN A 83 18.62 7.57 -15.77
CA GLN A 83 19.22 7.23 -17.07
C GLN A 83 19.37 5.71 -17.30
N ASN A 84 19.68 4.97 -16.23
CA ASN A 84 19.93 3.53 -16.27
C ASN A 84 18.71 2.70 -15.87
N SER A 85 17.57 3.33 -15.57
CA SER A 85 16.34 2.62 -15.20
C SER A 85 15.77 1.82 -16.37
N ASN A 86 15.21 0.66 -16.08
CA ASN A 86 14.72 -0.29 -17.08
C ASN A 86 13.23 -0.09 -17.41
N ILE A 87 12.76 -0.75 -18.47
CA ILE A 87 11.38 -0.60 -18.95
C ILE A 87 10.32 -1.09 -17.96
N LEU A 88 10.64 -2.10 -17.12
CA LEU A 88 9.72 -2.60 -16.10
C LEU A 88 9.51 -1.56 -15.00
N GLU A 89 10.59 -0.92 -14.55
CA GLU A 89 10.57 0.16 -13.56
C GLU A 89 9.77 1.35 -14.07
N LYS A 90 10.06 1.82 -15.29
CA LYS A 90 9.34 2.95 -15.94
C LYS A 90 7.86 2.67 -16.13
N THR A 91 7.53 1.46 -16.57
CA THR A 91 6.14 1.03 -16.76
C THR A 91 5.40 0.99 -15.41
N LYS A 92 6.02 0.41 -14.37
CA LYS A 92 5.43 0.36 -13.03
C LYS A 92 5.24 1.75 -12.44
N ALA A 93 6.22 2.63 -12.56
CA ALA A 93 6.12 4.00 -12.07
C ALA A 93 5.00 4.78 -12.76
N THR A 94 4.83 4.59 -14.08
CA THR A 94 3.73 5.19 -14.83
C THR A 94 2.37 4.67 -14.36
N GLN A 95 2.24 3.37 -14.08
CA GLN A 95 1.01 2.79 -13.50
C GLN A 95 0.68 3.40 -12.13
N ILE A 96 1.69 3.59 -11.27
CA ILE A 96 1.51 4.22 -9.95
C ILE A 96 1.06 5.67 -10.11
N CYS A 97 1.71 6.43 -11.01
CA CYS A 97 1.33 7.83 -11.27
C CYS A 97 -0.12 7.95 -11.73
N ILE A 98 -0.55 7.11 -12.69
CA ILE A 98 -1.94 7.08 -13.17
C ILE A 98 -2.89 6.79 -12.01
N GLN A 99 -2.56 5.82 -11.15
CA GLN A 99 -3.39 5.46 -10.01
C GLN A 99 -3.56 6.63 -9.03
N ILE A 100 -2.46 7.30 -8.68
CA ILE A 100 -2.48 8.49 -7.80
C ILE A 100 -3.39 9.56 -8.41
N THR A 101 -3.20 9.91 -9.67
CA THR A 101 -3.94 11.00 -10.33
C THR A 101 -5.42 10.67 -10.56
N THR A 102 -5.75 9.42 -10.91
CA THR A 102 -7.13 9.03 -11.22
C THR A 102 -7.96 8.80 -9.97
N LYS A 103 -7.34 8.36 -8.87
CA LYS A 103 -8.05 8.03 -7.62
C LYS A 103 -7.90 9.07 -6.52
N SER A 104 -7.09 10.11 -6.73
CA SER A 104 -6.68 11.04 -5.66
C SER A 104 -6.08 10.28 -4.46
N ASP A 105 -5.33 9.21 -4.76
CA ASP A 105 -4.68 8.39 -3.74
C ASP A 105 -3.50 9.15 -3.11
N LEU A 106 -2.99 8.64 -1.98
CA LEU A 106 -1.87 9.25 -1.24
C LEU A 106 -2.12 10.72 -0.83
N PHE A 107 -3.38 11.14 -0.74
CA PHE A 107 -3.76 12.55 -0.47
C PHE A 107 -3.18 13.56 -1.48
N CYS A 108 -2.93 13.11 -2.72
CA CYS A 108 -2.40 13.94 -3.79
C CYS A 108 -3.52 14.38 -4.74
N SER A 109 -3.69 15.70 -4.91
CA SER A 109 -4.68 16.29 -5.83
C SER A 109 -4.11 16.61 -7.21
N ALA A 110 -2.90 16.14 -7.53
CA ALA A 110 -2.26 16.41 -8.82
C ALA A 110 -3.08 15.79 -9.96
N VAL A 111 -3.31 16.57 -11.02
CA VAL A 111 -4.09 16.13 -12.20
C VAL A 111 -3.27 15.24 -13.12
N ARG A 112 -1.94 15.42 -13.14
CA ARG A 112 -1.00 14.65 -13.95
C ARG A 112 0.34 14.53 -13.22
N ALA A 113 1.13 13.53 -13.60
CA ALA A 113 2.53 13.46 -13.21
C ALA A 113 3.41 14.27 -14.17
N GLU A 114 4.32 15.06 -13.63
CA GLU A 114 5.34 15.78 -14.38
C GLU A 114 6.57 14.88 -14.55
N ASN A 115 6.95 14.58 -15.80
CA ASN A 115 8.16 13.82 -16.07
C ASN A 115 9.37 14.74 -15.97
N VAL A 116 10.33 14.41 -15.11
CA VAL A 116 11.56 15.19 -14.92
C VAL A 116 12.77 14.35 -15.33
N SER A 117 13.65 14.93 -16.15
CA SER A 117 14.81 14.25 -16.73
C SER A 117 16.13 14.77 -16.15
N ASP A 118 16.20 16.06 -15.85
CA ASP A 118 17.41 16.75 -15.39
C ASP A 118 17.27 17.29 -13.95
N CYS A 119 16.39 16.70 -13.14
CA CYS A 119 16.11 17.11 -11.77
C CYS A 119 15.99 18.65 -11.62
N PRO A 120 14.92 19.26 -12.15
CA PRO A 120 14.79 20.73 -12.14
C PRO A 120 14.83 21.30 -10.72
N GLU A 121 15.19 22.57 -10.59
CA GLU A 121 15.35 23.25 -9.29
C GLU A 121 14.11 23.12 -8.39
N ASP A 122 12.90 23.19 -8.95
CA ASP A 122 11.64 22.96 -8.23
C ASP A 122 11.56 21.56 -7.60
N PHE A 123 12.03 20.53 -8.30
CA PHE A 123 12.04 19.15 -7.82
C PHE A 123 13.09 18.97 -6.71
N LEU A 124 14.30 19.52 -6.93
CA LEU A 124 15.39 19.45 -5.96
C LEU A 124 15.08 20.24 -4.68
N SER A 125 14.50 21.43 -4.82
CA SER A 125 14.13 22.30 -3.68
C SER A 125 13.14 21.61 -2.74
N LEU A 126 12.19 20.84 -3.28
CA LEU A 126 11.28 20.04 -2.48
C LEU A 126 12.01 18.95 -1.68
N LEU A 127 13.15 18.45 -2.17
CA LEU A 127 13.98 17.43 -1.53
C LEU A 127 15.10 18.00 -0.64
N GLY A 128 15.06 19.32 -0.36
CA GLY A 128 16.06 20.02 0.46
C GLY A 128 17.21 20.65 -0.32
N GLY A 129 17.16 20.66 -1.66
CA GLY A 129 18.16 21.24 -2.54
C GLY A 129 19.41 20.37 -2.72
N GLY A 130 20.43 20.92 -3.37
CA GLY A 130 21.68 20.21 -3.68
C GLY A 130 21.58 19.30 -4.90
N GLU A 131 22.53 18.37 -5.02
CA GLU A 131 22.70 17.52 -6.20
C GLU A 131 22.33 16.06 -5.91
N PRO A 132 21.69 15.35 -6.86
CA PRO A 132 21.44 13.91 -6.76
C PRO A 132 22.73 13.11 -6.58
N ASP A 133 22.64 11.97 -5.91
CA ASP A 133 23.80 11.07 -5.78
C ASP A 133 23.92 10.16 -7.01
N PHE A 134 24.53 10.67 -8.07
CA PHE A 134 24.85 9.87 -9.26
C PHE A 134 26.11 9.00 -9.10
N THR A 135 26.72 8.96 -7.91
CA THR A 135 27.84 8.05 -7.63
C THR A 135 27.38 6.65 -7.22
N VAL A 136 26.08 6.50 -6.89
CA VAL A 136 25.47 5.21 -6.56
C VAL A 136 25.67 4.23 -7.70
N MET A 137 26.38 3.14 -7.43
CA MET A 137 26.60 2.06 -8.38
C MET A 137 25.47 1.03 -8.28
N ARG A 138 25.04 0.48 -9.43
CA ARG A 138 24.11 -0.66 -9.43
C ARG A 138 24.80 -1.87 -8.80
N ASN A 139 24.10 -2.53 -7.88
CA ASN A 139 24.57 -3.81 -7.34
C ASN A 139 24.56 -4.87 -8.45
N THR A 140 25.73 -5.44 -8.76
CA THR A 140 25.91 -6.48 -9.78
C THR A 140 25.97 -7.89 -9.20
N ILE A 141 26.06 -8.01 -7.86
CA ILE A 141 26.18 -9.30 -7.15
C ILE A 141 24.79 -9.91 -6.94
N GLU A 142 23.83 -9.11 -6.50
CA GLU A 142 22.48 -9.56 -6.19
C GLU A 142 21.44 -8.55 -6.69
N PRO A 143 20.38 -9.00 -7.40
CA PRO A 143 19.31 -8.12 -7.85
C PRO A 143 18.69 -7.34 -6.70
N PHE A 144 18.40 -6.07 -6.94
CA PHE A 144 17.89 -5.14 -5.93
C PHE A 144 16.68 -5.71 -5.17
N GLU A 145 15.74 -6.34 -5.87
CA GLU A 145 14.53 -6.90 -5.25
C GLU A 145 14.82 -7.96 -4.17
N ASN A 146 15.92 -8.70 -4.30
CA ASN A 146 16.29 -9.70 -3.30
C ASN A 146 16.99 -9.06 -2.10
N VAL A 147 17.84 -8.05 -2.35
CA VAL A 147 18.52 -7.30 -1.28
C VAL A 147 17.50 -6.59 -0.40
N ILE A 148 16.59 -5.81 -1.00
CA ILE A 148 15.58 -5.05 -0.25
C ILE A 148 14.59 -5.98 0.47
N ALA A 149 14.28 -7.16 -0.07
CA ALA A 149 13.39 -8.11 0.57
C ALA A 149 13.93 -8.66 1.91
N LYS A 150 15.26 -8.61 2.13
CA LYS A 150 15.86 -8.96 3.43
C LYS A 150 15.36 -8.08 4.58
N THR A 151 14.87 -6.88 4.27
CA THR A 151 14.26 -5.95 5.25
C THR A 151 12.81 -6.28 5.59
N ASN A 152 12.14 -7.15 4.83
CA ASN A 152 10.74 -7.43 5.02
C ASN A 152 10.52 -8.33 6.24
N LEU A 153 9.55 -7.97 7.06
CA LEU A 153 9.06 -8.73 8.19
C LEU A 153 7.52 -8.70 8.18
N VAL A 154 6.89 -9.86 8.34
CA VAL A 154 5.44 -9.92 8.57
C VAL A 154 5.19 -10.68 9.86
N LEU A 155 4.46 -10.05 10.76
CA LEU A 155 4.07 -10.61 12.04
C LEU A 155 2.57 -10.84 12.07
N ARG A 156 2.16 -11.93 12.70
CA ARG A 156 0.77 -12.26 13.02
C ARG A 156 0.55 -12.03 14.51
N VAL A 157 -0.59 -11.43 14.87
CA VAL A 157 -1.08 -11.44 16.24
C VAL A 157 -1.91 -12.70 16.45
N THR A 158 -1.45 -13.58 17.33
CA THR A 158 -2.10 -14.86 17.65
C THR A 158 -3.34 -14.66 18.55
N ASP A 159 -4.12 -15.71 18.75
CA ASP A 159 -5.32 -15.67 19.61
C ASP A 159 -5.01 -15.35 21.08
N ASP A 160 -3.81 -15.69 21.55
CA ASP A 160 -3.27 -15.33 22.87
C ASP A 160 -2.54 -13.97 22.87
N TYR A 161 -2.74 -13.18 21.81
CA TYR A 161 -2.23 -11.81 21.65
C TYR A 161 -0.70 -11.70 21.59
N LYS A 162 0.01 -12.76 21.21
CA LYS A 162 1.46 -12.74 21.00
C LYS A 162 1.80 -12.49 19.54
N LEU A 163 3.06 -12.13 19.29
CA LEU A 163 3.61 -11.97 17.94
C LEU A 163 4.22 -13.26 17.44
N GLN A 164 3.83 -13.67 16.24
CA GLN A 164 4.44 -14.76 15.48
C GLN A 164 4.99 -14.24 14.15
N SER A 165 6.27 -14.49 13.85
CA SER A 165 6.84 -14.16 12.54
C SER A 165 6.33 -15.15 11.48
N VAL A 166 5.66 -14.66 10.44
CA VAL A 166 5.18 -15.47 9.31
C VAL A 166 6.02 -15.27 8.04
N VAL A 167 6.75 -14.15 7.94
CA VAL A 167 7.69 -13.84 6.86
C VAL A 167 8.89 -13.14 7.47
N LYS A 168 10.11 -13.54 7.09
CA LYS A 168 11.35 -12.84 7.46
C LYS A 168 12.34 -12.87 6.31
N GLY A 169 12.73 -11.69 5.84
CA GLY A 169 13.77 -11.52 4.83
C GLY A 169 13.40 -12.03 3.43
N GLU A 170 12.11 -12.10 3.12
CA GLU A 170 11.62 -12.53 1.82
C GLU A 170 10.37 -11.74 1.38
N HIS A 171 9.89 -11.99 0.17
CA HIS A 171 8.69 -11.33 -0.34
C HIS A 171 7.43 -11.96 0.25
N PRO A 172 6.56 -11.18 0.91
CA PRO A 172 5.31 -11.71 1.42
C PRO A 172 4.34 -12.14 0.30
N ARG A 173 3.51 -13.15 0.59
CA ARG A 173 2.57 -13.76 -0.35
C ARG A 173 1.14 -13.37 -0.04
N PHE A 174 0.34 -13.08 -1.06
CA PHE A 174 -1.08 -12.68 -0.90
C PHE A 174 -1.89 -13.65 -0.04
N ALA A 175 -1.54 -14.94 -0.07
CA ALA A 175 -2.17 -15.99 0.72
C ALA A 175 -2.16 -15.74 2.24
N PHE A 176 -1.34 -14.83 2.77
CA PHE A 176 -1.35 -14.47 4.18
C PHE A 176 -2.55 -13.60 4.59
N LEU A 177 -3.16 -12.86 3.65
CA LEU A 177 -4.28 -11.95 3.90
C LEU A 177 -5.61 -12.71 4.07
N GLN A 178 -5.73 -13.47 5.17
CA GLN A 178 -6.93 -14.25 5.46
C GLN A 178 -7.92 -13.46 6.32
N PRO A 179 -9.25 -13.60 6.12
CA PRO A 179 -10.26 -12.80 6.80
C PRO A 179 -10.17 -12.72 8.32
N LYS A 180 -9.66 -13.75 9.00
CA LYS A 180 -9.56 -13.80 10.48
C LYS A 180 -8.25 -13.22 11.02
N GLU A 181 -7.30 -12.90 10.15
CA GLU A 181 -5.94 -12.56 10.53
C GLU A 181 -5.81 -11.10 10.93
N THR A 182 -4.90 -10.84 11.88
CA THR A 182 -4.38 -9.51 12.16
C THR A 182 -2.88 -9.55 11.95
N LEU A 183 -2.40 -8.78 10.98
CA LEU A 183 -1.01 -8.81 10.54
C LEU A 183 -0.36 -7.43 10.72
N ILE A 184 0.94 -7.44 10.98
CA ILE A 184 1.80 -6.27 10.94
C ILE A 184 2.81 -6.51 9.82
N PHE A 185 2.76 -5.69 8.79
CA PHE A 185 3.77 -5.66 7.74
C PHE A 185 4.79 -4.60 8.08
N ASP A 186 6.04 -4.99 8.12
CA ASP A 186 7.17 -4.12 8.37
C ASP A 186 8.14 -4.23 7.20
N PHE A 187 8.18 -3.18 6.39
CA PHE A 187 9.02 -3.04 5.21
C PHE A 187 10.15 -2.04 5.46
N GLY A 188 10.51 -1.81 6.72
CA GLY A 188 11.56 -0.88 7.09
C GLY A 188 11.13 0.57 7.04
N SER A 189 10.95 1.13 5.85
CA SER A 189 10.45 2.51 5.67
C SER A 189 8.94 2.65 5.77
N GLU A 190 8.21 1.53 5.88
CA GLU A 190 6.77 1.48 5.94
C GLU A 190 6.32 0.42 6.94
N VAL A 191 5.31 0.74 7.76
CA VAL A 191 4.68 -0.18 8.71
C VAL A 191 3.17 -0.15 8.51
N TYR A 192 2.57 -1.31 8.24
CA TYR A 192 1.14 -1.45 8.03
C TYR A 192 0.53 -2.40 9.05
N VAL A 193 -0.51 -1.97 9.74
CA VAL A 193 -1.36 -2.86 10.52
C VAL A 193 -2.56 -3.25 9.67
N TRP A 194 -2.63 -4.51 9.26
CA TRP A 194 -3.73 -5.05 8.47
C TRP A 194 -4.67 -5.88 9.34
N SER A 195 -5.96 -5.56 9.30
CA SER A 195 -7.02 -6.31 9.97
C SER A 195 -7.94 -6.94 8.93
N GLY A 196 -8.04 -8.26 8.93
CA GLY A 196 -8.99 -8.99 8.10
C GLY A 196 -10.44 -8.66 8.50
N ARG A 197 -11.38 -8.88 7.59
CA ARG A 197 -12.79 -8.50 7.77
C ARG A 197 -13.46 -9.18 8.98
N ASN A 198 -12.95 -10.34 9.40
CA ASN A 198 -13.42 -11.15 10.53
C ASN A 198 -12.40 -11.17 11.68
N ALA A 199 -11.42 -10.25 11.69
CA ALA A 199 -10.42 -10.15 12.74
C ALA A 199 -11.03 -9.60 14.04
N ARG A 200 -10.48 -10.03 15.18
CA ARG A 200 -10.94 -9.55 16.49
C ARG A 200 -10.49 -8.11 16.72
N LYS A 201 -11.35 -7.27 17.29
CA LYS A 201 -10.99 -5.88 17.64
C LYS A 201 -9.81 -5.83 18.63
N THR A 202 -9.74 -6.79 19.55
CA THR A 202 -8.66 -6.91 20.54
C THR A 202 -7.30 -7.20 19.89
N SER A 203 -7.22 -8.15 18.94
CA SER A 203 -5.98 -8.41 18.20
C SER A 203 -5.53 -7.19 17.41
N GLY A 204 -6.47 -6.43 16.81
CA GLY A 204 -6.18 -5.16 16.15
C GLY A 204 -5.55 -4.12 17.07
N ARG A 205 -5.99 -4.01 18.33
CA ARG A 205 -5.39 -3.12 19.33
C ARG A 205 -3.96 -3.52 19.67
N TYR A 206 -3.72 -4.79 19.96
CA TYR A 206 -2.36 -5.30 20.22
C TYR A 206 -1.45 -5.11 19.01
N ALA A 207 -1.95 -5.33 17.80
CA ALA A 207 -1.20 -5.09 16.57
C ALA A 207 -0.74 -3.63 16.44
N VAL A 208 -1.61 -2.68 16.81
CA VAL A 208 -1.26 -1.25 16.85
C VAL A 208 -0.16 -1.00 17.89
N GLU A 209 -0.30 -1.51 19.11
CA GLU A 209 0.70 -1.34 20.18
C GLU A 209 2.06 -1.91 19.77
N TYR A 210 2.08 -3.12 19.19
CA TYR A 210 3.29 -3.75 18.68
C TYR A 210 3.92 -2.99 17.51
N ALA A 211 3.11 -2.50 16.57
CA ALA A 211 3.60 -1.72 15.45
C ALA A 211 4.22 -0.38 15.92
N GLN A 212 3.69 0.26 16.96
CA GLN A 212 4.33 1.45 17.54
C GLN A 212 5.71 1.12 18.13
N GLN A 213 5.87 -0.04 18.78
CA GLN A 213 7.18 -0.50 19.27
C GLN A 213 8.16 -0.80 18.12
N LEU A 214 7.69 -1.31 16.97
CA LEU A 214 8.56 -1.52 15.81
C LEU A 214 9.11 -0.22 15.23
N LYS A 215 8.38 0.89 15.37
CA LYS A 215 8.85 2.21 14.92
C LYS A 215 10.03 2.73 15.74
N THR A 216 10.23 2.26 16.96
CA THR A 216 11.40 2.65 17.78
C THR A 216 12.60 1.75 17.55
N LYS A 217 12.47 0.70 16.73
CA LYS A 217 13.55 -0.23 16.43
C LYS A 217 14.23 0.12 15.11
N ARG A 218 15.55 -0.08 15.09
CA ARG A 218 16.37 0.01 13.89
C ARG A 218 15.98 -1.07 12.88
N VAL A 219 16.01 -0.71 11.60
CA VAL A 219 15.69 -1.61 10.47
C VAL A 219 16.96 -2.19 9.84
N THR A 220 17.86 -1.32 9.40
CA THR A 220 19.10 -1.66 8.69
C THR A 220 20.13 -0.55 8.89
N LEU A 221 21.40 -0.89 8.74
CA LEU A 221 22.52 0.06 8.66
C LEU A 221 22.85 0.46 7.21
N ASP A 222 22.27 -0.24 6.23
CA ASP A 222 22.53 0.02 4.81
C ASP A 222 21.71 1.23 4.31
N SER A 223 22.38 2.38 4.21
CA SER A 223 21.79 3.63 3.74
C SER A 223 21.29 3.55 2.30
N SER A 224 21.86 2.69 1.46
CA SER A 224 21.46 2.54 0.05
C SER A 224 20.03 1.99 -0.10
N LEU A 225 19.50 1.32 0.92
CA LEU A 225 18.17 0.73 0.88
C LEU A 225 17.06 1.76 1.08
N PHE A 226 17.33 2.86 1.79
CA PHE A 226 16.29 3.81 2.17
C PHE A 226 16.69 5.29 1.97
N GLY A 227 17.86 5.54 1.36
CA GLY A 227 18.38 6.88 1.08
C GLY A 227 19.07 7.55 2.28
N VAL A 228 19.00 6.94 3.46
CA VAL A 228 19.64 7.40 4.69
C VAL A 228 19.90 6.21 5.61
N GLU A 229 20.95 6.29 6.43
CA GLU A 229 21.12 5.35 7.54
C GLU A 229 20.01 5.57 8.57
N MET A 230 19.30 4.51 8.94
CA MET A 230 18.34 4.56 10.04
C MET A 230 19.10 4.25 11.34
N SER A 231 19.31 5.28 12.17
CA SER A 231 19.99 5.17 13.47
C SER A 231 19.11 4.49 14.54
N ASP A 232 19.01 5.05 15.73
CA ASP A 232 18.08 4.56 16.76
C ASP A 232 16.64 4.98 16.43
N GLY A 233 15.82 3.99 16.06
CA GLY A 233 14.43 4.19 15.65
C GLY A 233 14.25 4.61 14.19
N ARG A 234 12.99 4.85 13.83
CA ARG A 234 12.55 5.17 12.47
C ARG A 234 12.36 6.68 12.30
N ALA A 235 12.80 7.20 11.16
CA ALA A 235 12.69 8.61 10.80
C ALA A 235 11.23 9.07 10.63
N PRO A 236 10.93 10.38 10.78
CA PRO A 236 9.56 10.90 10.73
C PRO A 236 8.82 10.70 9.39
N TRP A 237 9.56 10.55 8.29
CA TRP A 237 8.99 10.33 6.95
C TRP A 237 8.50 8.90 6.73
N ILE A 238 8.77 7.98 7.66
CA ILE A 238 8.32 6.59 7.58
C ILE A 238 6.81 6.51 7.69
N LEU A 239 6.22 5.72 6.79
CA LEU A 239 4.79 5.58 6.70
C LEU A 239 4.28 4.59 7.75
N TYR A 240 3.24 5.00 8.49
CA TYR A 240 2.48 4.11 9.35
C TYR A 240 1.01 4.20 8.96
N LEU A 241 0.41 3.10 8.53
CA LEU A 241 -1.02 3.05 8.21
C LEU A 241 -1.72 1.88 8.88
N ARG A 242 -3.00 2.10 9.17
CA ARG A 242 -3.92 1.06 9.61
C ARG A 242 -4.89 0.77 8.48
N ILE A 243 -5.11 -0.51 8.24
CA ILE A 243 -5.80 -1.00 7.08
C ILE A 243 -6.79 -2.06 7.49
N PHE A 244 -8.01 -1.94 6.97
CA PHE A 244 -9.09 -2.87 7.22
C PHE A 244 -9.53 -3.48 5.89
N GLN A 245 -9.68 -4.80 5.85
CA GLN A 245 -10.34 -5.46 4.73
C GLN A 245 -11.82 -5.10 4.74
N GLY A 246 -12.30 -4.47 3.66
CA GLY A 246 -13.71 -4.13 3.47
C GLY A 246 -14.65 -5.32 3.64
N VAL A 247 -15.88 -5.02 4.04
CA VAL A 247 -16.97 -6.00 4.15
C VAL A 247 -17.67 -6.03 2.79
N GLN A 248 -17.56 -7.12 2.03
CA GLN A 248 -18.51 -7.29 0.92
C GLN A 248 -19.92 -7.39 1.50
N PRO A 249 -20.93 -6.69 0.95
CA PRO A 249 -22.32 -6.92 1.30
C PRO A 249 -22.61 -8.41 1.13
N ASP A 250 -23.19 -9.02 2.16
CA ASP A 250 -23.72 -10.37 2.00
C ASP A 250 -24.74 -10.31 0.85
N GLU A 251 -24.56 -11.12 -0.20
CA GLU A 251 -25.65 -11.39 -1.13
C GLU A 251 -26.79 -11.94 -0.27
N GLU A 252 -27.82 -11.12 -0.05
CA GLU A 252 -29.06 -11.56 0.55
C GLU A 252 -29.50 -12.78 -0.23
N LYS A 253 -29.40 -13.94 0.43
CA LYS A 253 -30.06 -15.16 -0.02
C LYS A 253 -31.52 -14.79 -0.19
N SER A 254 -31.94 -14.53 -1.43
CA SER A 254 -33.32 -14.37 -1.80
C SER A 254 -34.03 -15.67 -1.41
N GLY A 255 -34.61 -15.66 -0.22
CA GLY A 255 -35.46 -16.72 0.29
C GLY A 255 -36.71 -16.78 -0.56
N GLY A 256 -36.64 -17.53 -1.65
CA GLY A 256 -37.82 -18.02 -2.35
C GLY A 256 -38.50 -19.07 -1.48
N VAL A 257 -39.38 -18.62 -0.59
CA VAL A 257 -40.35 -19.49 0.09
C VAL A 257 -41.29 -20.03 -0.99
N SER A 258 -41.04 -21.25 -1.46
CA SER A 258 -42.02 -22.01 -2.23
C SER A 258 -43.14 -22.44 -1.27
N ARG A 259 -44.24 -21.69 -1.24
CA ARG A 259 -45.50 -22.16 -0.65
C ARG A 259 -46.02 -23.30 -1.52
N SER A 260 -45.96 -24.51 -0.95
CA SER A 260 -46.81 -25.62 -1.35
C SER A 260 -48.25 -25.27 -1.00
N ASP A 261 -49.12 -25.17 -2.00
CA ASP A 261 -50.56 -25.21 -1.77
C ASP A 261 -51.15 -26.37 -2.56
N ASN A 262 -51.59 -27.38 -1.82
CA ASN A 262 -52.17 -28.61 -2.34
C ASN A 262 -53.60 -28.67 -1.80
N GLY A 263 -54.54 -28.10 -2.55
CA GLY A 263 -55.95 -27.96 -2.20
C GLY A 263 -56.86 -28.47 -3.32
N ARG A 264 -57.13 -29.77 -3.28
CA ARG A 264 -58.12 -30.51 -4.09
C ARG A 264 -59.54 -29.97 -3.78
N VAL A 265 -60.45 -29.91 -4.78
CA VAL A 265 -61.83 -30.46 -4.77
C VAL A 265 -62.80 -29.79 -5.78
N ARG A 266 -63.33 -30.64 -6.68
CA ARG A 266 -64.66 -30.71 -7.35
C ARG A 266 -65.25 -29.52 -8.16
N GLY A 267 -65.74 -29.87 -9.35
CA GLY A 267 -67.15 -29.58 -9.70
C GLY A 267 -67.48 -29.10 -11.12
N ARG A 268 -67.81 -30.05 -12.00
CA ARG A 268 -68.90 -30.07 -13.01
C ARG A 268 -69.30 -28.79 -13.81
N ARG A 269 -69.40 -29.05 -15.13
CA ARG A 269 -70.49 -28.79 -16.10
C ARG A 269 -70.42 -27.56 -17.05
N GLY A 270 -70.62 -27.91 -18.33
CA GLY A 270 -71.26 -27.09 -19.38
C GLY A 270 -70.24 -26.59 -20.42
N GLY A 271 -70.36 -26.79 -21.74
CA GLY A 271 -71.37 -27.41 -22.60
C GLY A 271 -70.96 -27.12 -24.06
N ARG A 272 -71.42 -27.98 -25.00
CA ARG A 272 -71.67 -27.81 -26.47
C ARG A 272 -70.73 -26.89 -27.29
N ALA A 273 -70.23 -27.27 -28.46
CA ALA A 273 -70.82 -28.07 -29.54
C ALA A 273 -69.74 -28.89 -30.28
#